data_AF-A0A656KLK6-F1
#
_entry.id   AF-A0A656KLK6-F1
#
_cell.length_a   1.000
_cell.length_b   1.000
_cell.length_c   1.000
_cell.angle_alpha   90.00
_cell.angle_beta   90.00
_cell.angle_gamma   90.00
#
_symmetry.space_group_name_H-M   'P 1'
#
loop_
_entity.id
_entity.type
_entity.pdbx_description
1 polymer ?
#
loop_
_entity_poly.entity_id
_entity_poly.type
_entity_poly.pdbx_seq_one_letter_code
_entity_poly.pdbx_strand_id
1 'polypeptide(L)'
;MKIRLSAPVELENHLPYDFKYRIYDKNARKDWVNFLRKGGLIPVHFVKLSHLLLMSIDMQDTPFKASEFSIITSNSQEDFRRESKIICRDEEDLPLNLCLHYFKIPDSGGALRITVYSPYVILNKTGLGIQIKSKSLLSKAKTAAGQKFLTDSNDTDRQKALPF
;
A
#
# COMPACT_ATOMS: atom_id res chain seq x y z
N MET A 1 31.00 -25.69 1.52
CA MET A 1 30.55 -24.51 2.28
C MET A 1 29.61 -23.71 1.39
N LYS A 2 28.40 -23.35 1.85
CA LYS A 2 27.43 -22.55 1.08
C LYS A 2 27.16 -21.26 1.84
N ILE A 3 27.53 -20.12 1.26
CA ILE A 3 27.25 -18.79 1.81
C ILE A 3 26.05 -18.23 1.05
N ARG A 4 25.02 -17.76 1.77
CA ARG A 4 23.85 -17.11 1.21
C ARG A 4 23.84 -15.65 1.63
N LEU A 5 23.87 -14.75 0.65
CA LEU A 5 23.73 -13.31 0.87
C LEU A 5 22.27 -12.93 0.62
N SER A 6 21.67 -12.26 1.58
CA SER A 6 20.29 -11.77 1.51
C SER A 6 20.27 -10.27 1.78
N ALA A 7 19.37 -9.56 1.10
CA ALA A 7 19.11 -8.17 1.45
C ALA A 7 18.52 -8.10 2.86
N PRO A 8 18.86 -7.09 3.69
CA PRO A 8 18.24 -6.90 4.99
C PRO A 8 16.71 -6.84 4.91
N VAL A 9 16.18 -6.12 3.91
CA VAL A 9 14.75 -6.02 3.64
C VAL A 9 14.47 -6.35 2.18
N GLU A 10 13.42 -7.14 1.93
CA GLU A 10 12.82 -7.33 0.60
C GLU A 10 11.43 -6.69 0.60
N LEU A 11 11.13 -5.79 -0.33
CA LEU A 11 9.82 -5.16 -0.46
C LEU A 11 9.08 -5.77 -1.65
N GLU A 12 7.83 -6.16 -1.44
CA GLU A 12 6.99 -6.83 -2.43
C GLU A 12 5.66 -6.09 -2.62
N ASN A 13 5.24 -5.92 -3.87
CA ASN A 13 4.01 -5.24 -4.25
C ASN A 13 2.96 -6.24 -4.74
N HIS A 14 1.90 -6.47 -3.97
CA HIS A 14 0.73 -7.27 -4.37
C HIS A 14 -0.49 -6.41 -4.74
N LEU A 15 -0.31 -5.10 -4.89
CA LEU A 15 -1.35 -4.21 -5.36
C LEU A 15 -1.54 -4.34 -6.88
N PRO A 16 -2.75 -4.05 -7.40
CA PRO A 16 -3.00 -4.00 -8.84
C PRO A 16 -2.38 -2.77 -9.53
N TYR A 17 -1.66 -1.93 -8.80
CA TYR A 17 -1.04 -0.69 -9.25
C TYR A 17 0.45 -0.67 -8.94
N ASP A 18 1.20 0.07 -9.75
CA ASP A 18 2.58 0.42 -9.43
C ASP A 18 2.60 1.48 -8.32
N PHE A 19 3.65 1.51 -7.49
CA PHE A 19 3.80 2.57 -6.50
C PHE A 19 5.25 3.03 -6.34
N LYS A 20 5.42 4.30 -5.99
CA LYS A 20 6.68 4.79 -5.42
C LYS A 20 6.68 4.48 -3.94
N TYR A 21 7.80 4.02 -3.41
CA TYR A 21 7.96 3.82 -1.97
C TYR A 21 9.05 4.74 -1.45
N ARG A 22 8.88 5.17 -0.20
CA ARG A 22 9.84 5.94 0.56
C ARG A 22 10.11 5.22 1.86
N ILE A 23 11.36 4.81 2.08
CA ILE A 23 11.80 4.29 3.37
C ILE A 23 12.62 5.37 4.05
N TYR A 24 12.24 5.70 5.28
CA TYR A 24 12.95 6.66 6.12
C TYR A 24 13.54 5.96 7.33
N ASP A 25 14.85 6.05 7.48
CA ASP A 25 15.58 5.57 8.66
C ASP A 25 15.72 6.72 9.66
N LYS A 26 14.97 6.64 10.76
CA LYS A 26 14.95 7.69 11.78
C LYS A 26 16.28 7.81 12.53
N ASN A 27 17.01 6.71 12.67
CA ASN A 27 18.30 6.68 13.36
C ASN A 27 19.41 7.30 12.50
N ALA A 28 19.46 6.97 11.21
CA ALA A 28 20.45 7.50 10.28
C ALA A 28 20.07 8.87 9.68
N ARG A 29 18.80 9.30 9.87
CA ARG A 29 18.21 10.50 9.25
C ARG A 29 18.37 10.53 7.73
N LYS A 30 18.15 9.38 7.10
CA LYS A 30 18.24 9.20 5.64
C LYS A 30 16.93 8.66 5.11
N ASP A 31 16.54 9.16 3.94
CA ASP A 31 15.44 8.64 3.17
C ASP A 31 15.91 8.09 1.83
N TRP A 32 15.18 7.08 1.35
CA TRP A 32 15.37 6.50 0.04
C TRP A 32 14.02 6.38 -0.64
N VAL A 33 13.96 6.85 -1.88
CA VAL A 33 12.77 6.80 -2.71
C VAL A 33 13.09 5.97 -3.94
N ASN A 34 12.20 5.03 -4.27
CA ASN A 34 12.31 4.29 -5.52
C ASN A 34 10.91 3.83 -5.98
N PHE A 35 10.86 3.16 -7.12
CA PHE A 35 9.64 2.72 -7.77
C PHE A 35 9.53 1.19 -7.74
N LEU A 36 8.33 0.68 -7.46
CA LEU A 36 8.04 -0.75 -7.44
C LEU A 36 6.80 -1.04 -8.29
N ARG A 37 7.02 -1.80 -9.38
CA ARG A 37 5.96 -2.25 -10.27
C ARG A 37 5.02 -3.23 -9.55
N LYS A 38 3.76 -3.28 -9.99
CA LYS A 38 2.77 -4.27 -9.56
C LYS A 38 3.31 -5.69 -9.73
N GLY A 39 3.12 -6.52 -8.71
CA GLY A 39 3.68 -7.88 -8.65
C GLY A 39 5.20 -7.95 -8.47
N GLY A 40 5.89 -6.81 -8.36
CA GLY A 40 7.33 -6.75 -8.25
C GLY A 40 7.84 -7.06 -6.85
N LEU A 41 9.07 -7.56 -6.79
CA LEU A 41 9.85 -7.72 -5.57
C LEU A 41 11.19 -7.01 -5.74
N ILE A 42 11.60 -6.22 -4.75
CA ILE A 42 12.86 -5.48 -4.79
C ILE A 42 13.67 -5.64 -3.49
N PRO A 43 14.97 -6.00 -3.58
CA PRO A 43 15.85 -6.02 -2.42
C PRO A 43 16.28 -4.59 -2.02
N VAL A 44 16.31 -4.32 -0.71
CA VAL A 44 16.70 -3.04 -0.12
C VAL A 44 17.93 -3.26 0.78
N HIS A 45 19.09 -2.76 0.34
CA HIS A 45 20.38 -3.02 0.99
C HIS A 45 20.87 -1.94 1.96
N PHE A 46 20.39 -0.72 1.81
CA PHE A 46 20.92 0.48 2.49
C PHE A 46 20.25 0.75 3.85
N VAL A 47 19.61 -0.26 4.44
CA VAL A 47 18.88 -0.16 5.71
C VAL A 47 19.43 -1.13 6.76
N LYS A 48 19.33 -0.75 8.02
CA LYS A 48 19.68 -1.61 9.16
C LYS A 48 18.42 -2.09 9.85
N LEU A 49 18.30 -3.41 10.05
CA LEU A 49 17.15 -4.03 10.72
C LEU A 49 17.02 -3.70 12.21
N SER A 50 18.08 -3.16 12.82
CA SER A 50 18.06 -2.70 14.21
C SER A 50 17.57 -1.25 14.36
N HIS A 51 17.35 -0.54 13.25
CA HIS A 51 16.89 0.85 13.27
C HIS A 51 15.37 0.94 13.23
N LEU A 52 14.85 2.11 13.65
CA LEU A 52 13.46 2.47 13.45
C LEU A 52 13.26 2.92 11.99
N LEU A 53 12.67 2.03 11.20
CA LEU A 53 12.40 2.25 9.78
C LEU A 53 10.91 2.55 9.58
N LEU A 54 10.64 3.62 8.85
CA LEU A 54 9.31 4.07 8.47
C LEU A 54 9.16 3.92 6.96
N MET A 55 7.97 3.55 6.50
CA MET A 55 7.66 3.40 5.08
C MET A 55 6.42 4.19 4.71
N SER A 56 6.47 4.90 3.59
CA SER A 56 5.33 5.52 2.93
C SER A 56 5.29 5.03 1.48
N ILE A 57 4.10 4.94 0.90
CA ILE A 57 3.88 4.57 -0.50
C ILE A 57 3.01 5.61 -1.19
N ASP A 58 3.22 5.77 -2.48
CA ASP A 58 2.45 6.63 -3.37
C ASP A 58 2.04 5.83 -4.60
N MET A 59 0.77 5.42 -4.65
CA MET A 59 0.23 4.58 -5.73
C MET A 59 0.05 5.43 -6.99
N GLN A 60 0.71 5.04 -8.07
CA GLN A 60 0.65 5.79 -9.32
C GLN A 60 -0.64 5.49 -10.08
N ASP A 61 -1.11 6.47 -10.85
CA ASP A 61 -2.34 6.39 -11.64
C ASP A 61 -3.60 6.08 -10.81
N THR A 62 -3.61 6.54 -9.55
CA THR A 62 -4.75 6.40 -8.63
C THR A 62 -5.18 7.76 -8.07
N PRO A 63 -6.44 7.92 -7.59
CA PRO A 63 -6.90 9.17 -6.96
C PRO A 63 -6.41 9.34 -5.51
N PHE A 64 -5.51 8.48 -5.03
CA PHE A 64 -5.03 8.50 -3.66
C PHE A 64 -3.74 9.33 -3.56
N LYS A 65 -3.65 10.11 -2.49
CA LYS A 65 -2.43 10.81 -2.08
C LYS A 65 -1.43 9.80 -1.50
N ALA A 66 -0.17 10.22 -1.42
CA ALA A 66 0.87 9.48 -0.71
C ALA A 66 0.43 9.13 0.71
N SER A 67 0.78 7.93 1.15
CA SER A 67 0.38 7.40 2.44
C SER A 67 1.06 8.12 3.59
N GLU A 68 0.42 8.07 4.76
CA GLU A 68 1.10 8.34 6.02
C GLU A 68 2.28 7.35 6.20
N PHE A 69 3.28 7.74 6.99
CA PHE A 69 4.41 6.86 7.29
C PHE A 69 4.00 5.80 8.31
N SER A 70 4.22 4.53 7.97
CA SER A 70 4.00 3.39 8.84
C SER A 70 5.31 2.79 9.33
N ILE A 71 5.35 2.39 10.61
CA ILE A 71 6.53 1.75 11.20
C ILE A 71 6.68 0.32 10.68
N ILE A 72 7.74 0.05 9.90
CA ILE A 72 8.01 -1.28 9.32
C ILE A 72 9.05 -2.09 10.11
N THR A 73 9.92 -1.42 10.85
CA THR A 73 10.92 -2.04 11.73
C THR A 73 11.10 -1.16 12.96
N SER A 74 11.33 -1.76 14.12
CA SER A 74 11.50 -1.05 15.37
C SER A 74 12.75 -1.54 16.10
N ASN A 75 13.42 -0.62 16.78
CA ASN A 75 14.41 -0.98 17.78
C ASN A 75 13.67 -1.41 19.06
N SER A 76 14.29 -2.24 19.89
CA SER A 76 13.65 -2.88 21.06
C SER A 76 13.17 -1.92 22.19
N GLN A 77 13.00 -0.63 21.91
CA GLN A 77 12.39 0.33 22.83
C GLN A 77 10.87 0.19 22.75
N GLU A 78 10.24 -0.03 23.90
CA GLU A 78 8.84 -0.47 24.05
C GLU A 78 7.79 0.45 23.38
N ASP A 79 8.18 1.66 22.99
CA ASP A 79 7.30 2.71 22.47
C ASP A 79 6.88 2.52 21.00
N PHE A 80 7.67 1.81 20.19
CA PHE A 80 7.41 1.71 18.74
C PHE A 80 7.14 0.26 18.33
N ARG A 81 5.91 -0.02 17.89
CA ARG A 81 5.52 -1.32 17.36
C ARG A 81 5.38 -1.27 15.84
N ARG A 82 5.71 -2.38 15.18
CA ARG A 82 5.48 -2.53 13.73
C ARG A 82 3.99 -2.44 13.43
N GLU A 83 3.65 -1.61 12.47
CA GLU A 83 2.29 -1.45 11.99
C GLU A 83 1.94 -2.53 10.97
N SER A 84 0.68 -2.97 10.97
CA SER A 84 0.15 -3.96 10.03
C SER A 84 -0.61 -3.33 8.85
N LYS A 85 -0.72 -2.01 8.81
CA LYS A 85 -1.49 -1.27 7.82
C LYS A 85 -0.73 -0.06 7.31
N ILE A 86 -1.03 0.33 6.08
CA ILE A 86 -0.66 1.63 5.51
C ILE A 86 -1.96 2.32 5.09
N ILE A 87 -2.10 3.58 5.47
CA ILE A 87 -3.30 4.37 5.17
C ILE A 87 -2.98 5.36 4.07
N CYS A 88 -3.64 5.20 2.93
CA CYS A 88 -3.68 6.21 1.86
C CYS A 88 -4.98 6.99 1.98
N ARG A 89 -5.04 8.24 1.53
CA ARG A 89 -6.27 9.04 1.55
C ARG A 89 -6.54 9.63 0.20
N ASP A 90 -7.80 9.77 -0.18
CA ASP A 90 -8.16 10.47 -1.41
C ASP A 90 -8.22 11.99 -1.21
N GLU A 91 -8.74 12.70 -2.21
CA GLU A 91 -8.91 14.15 -2.13
C GLU A 91 -9.94 14.60 -1.10
N GLU A 92 -10.97 13.79 -0.83
CA GLU A 92 -12.02 14.02 0.17
C GLU A 92 -11.60 13.56 1.58
N ASP A 93 -10.32 13.20 1.77
CA ASP A 93 -9.74 12.70 3.01
C ASP A 93 -10.31 11.34 3.46
N LEU A 94 -10.96 10.59 2.55
CA LEU A 94 -11.45 9.26 2.84
C LEU A 94 -10.29 8.25 2.85
N PRO A 95 -10.18 7.38 3.87
CA PRO A 95 -9.06 6.47 4.01
C PRO A 95 -9.24 5.19 3.19
N LEU A 96 -8.19 4.79 2.48
CA LEU A 96 -7.94 3.45 1.97
C LEU A 96 -6.93 2.74 2.87
N ASN A 97 -7.37 1.66 3.50
CA ASN A 97 -6.52 0.85 4.38
C ASN A 97 -5.89 -0.30 3.59
N LEU A 98 -4.58 -0.20 3.36
CA LEU A 98 -3.74 -1.28 2.83
C LEU A 98 -3.10 -2.06 3.98
N CYS A 99 -2.61 -3.26 3.69
CA CYS A 99 -2.04 -4.15 4.71
C CYS A 99 -0.57 -4.44 4.44
N LEU A 100 0.16 -4.66 5.55
CA LEU A 100 1.55 -5.05 5.57
C LEU A 100 1.66 -6.47 6.11
N HIS A 101 2.17 -7.37 5.28
CA HIS A 101 2.53 -8.71 5.68
C HIS A 101 4.05 -8.81 5.89
N TYR A 102 4.45 -9.41 7.01
CA TYR A 102 5.86 -9.56 7.39
C TYR A 102 6.25 -11.03 7.38
N PHE A 103 7.19 -11.37 6.52
CA PHE A 103 7.73 -12.72 6.41
C PHE A 103 9.23 -12.71 6.73
N LYS A 104 9.65 -13.42 7.78
CA LYS A 104 11.08 -13.60 8.09
C LYS A 104 11.67 -14.64 7.16
N ILE A 105 12.71 -14.27 6.41
CA ILE A 105 13.34 -15.17 5.45
C ILE A 105 14.18 -16.19 6.22
N PRO A 106 13.97 -17.51 6.06
CA PRO A 106 14.78 -18.52 6.73
C PRO A 106 16.25 -18.44 6.31
N ASP A 107 17.15 -18.78 7.24
CA ASP A 107 18.60 -18.88 7.02
C ASP A 107 19.26 -17.61 6.45
N SER A 108 18.71 -16.44 6.77
CA SER A 108 19.09 -15.14 6.18
C SER A 108 19.75 -14.16 7.15
N GLY A 109 20.01 -14.58 8.40
CA GLY A 109 20.52 -13.68 9.44
C GLY A 109 19.52 -12.64 9.93
N GLY A 110 18.22 -12.87 9.70
CA GLY A 110 17.13 -11.99 10.16
C GLY A 110 16.51 -11.11 9.07
N ALA A 111 16.85 -11.35 7.80
CA ALA A 111 16.23 -10.63 6.69
C ALA A 111 14.71 -10.73 6.70
N LEU A 112 14.07 -9.63 6.30
CA LEU A 112 12.64 -9.45 6.41
C LEU A 112 12.05 -9.12 5.04
N ARG A 113 11.08 -9.92 4.60
CA ARG A 113 10.22 -9.56 3.49
C ARG A 113 8.98 -8.82 4.00
N ILE A 114 8.69 -7.71 3.38
CA ILE A 114 7.52 -6.87 3.64
C ILE A 114 6.69 -6.86 2.36
N THR A 115 5.47 -7.34 2.45
CA THR A 115 4.54 -7.38 1.32
C THR A 115 3.42 -6.37 1.56
N VAL A 116 3.26 -5.42 0.64
CA VAL A 116 2.15 -4.47 0.61
C VAL A 116 1.01 -5.08 -0.20
N TYR A 117 -0.16 -5.27 0.40
CA TYR A 117 -1.30 -5.88 -0.27
C TYR A 117 -2.62 -5.18 0.07
N SER A 118 -3.62 -5.35 -0.81
CA SER A 118 -4.99 -4.93 -0.55
C SER A 118 -5.79 -6.11 0.01
N PRO A 119 -6.56 -5.94 1.10
CA PRO A 119 -7.40 -7.02 1.63
C PRO A 119 -8.49 -7.46 0.65
N TYR A 120 -8.99 -6.54 -0.19
CA TYR A 120 -10.01 -6.81 -1.19
C TYR A 120 -9.70 -6.07 -2.49
N VAL A 121 -10.04 -6.68 -3.63
CA VAL A 121 -10.02 -6.05 -4.95
C VAL A 121 -11.39 -6.26 -5.57
N ILE A 122 -12.03 -5.16 -5.97
CA ILE A 122 -13.35 -5.20 -6.61
C ILE A 122 -13.13 -4.97 -8.10
N LEU A 123 -13.49 -5.97 -8.90
CA LEU A 123 -13.43 -5.90 -10.36
C LEU A 123 -14.82 -5.62 -10.92
N ASN A 124 -14.98 -4.47 -11.56
CA ASN A 124 -16.21 -4.14 -12.26
C ASN A 124 -16.20 -4.75 -13.67
N LYS A 125 -17.09 -5.72 -13.93
CA LYS A 125 -17.28 -6.35 -15.24
C LYS A 125 -18.57 -5.92 -15.96
N THR A 126 -19.30 -4.94 -15.44
CA THR A 126 -20.64 -4.60 -15.97
C THR A 126 -20.60 -3.62 -17.14
N GLY A 127 -19.45 -2.99 -17.41
CA GLY A 127 -19.32 -1.90 -18.38
C GLY A 127 -19.99 -0.58 -17.95
N LEU A 128 -20.62 -0.55 -16.77
CA LEU A 128 -21.27 0.64 -16.21
C LEU A 128 -20.50 1.14 -14.98
N GLY A 129 -20.56 2.44 -14.70
CA GLY A 129 -20.00 2.99 -13.46
C GLY A 129 -20.65 2.36 -12.22
N ILE A 130 -19.83 1.91 -11.26
CA ILE A 130 -20.30 1.37 -9.98
C ILE A 130 -19.88 2.31 -8.86
N GLN A 131 -20.83 2.65 -7.98
CA GLN A 131 -20.54 3.35 -6.73
C GLN A 131 -20.48 2.37 -5.56
N ILE A 132 -19.38 2.38 -4.82
CA ILE A 132 -19.18 1.53 -3.64
C ILE A 132 -19.41 2.39 -2.38
N LYS A 133 -20.30 1.91 -1.51
CA LYS A 133 -20.57 2.49 -0.20
C LYS A 133 -20.46 1.40 0.86
N SER A 134 -19.84 1.73 2.00
CA SER A 134 -19.81 0.86 3.17
C SER A 134 -20.89 1.27 4.16
N LYS A 135 -21.57 0.29 4.76
CA LYS A 135 -22.59 0.52 5.80
C LYS A 135 -22.25 -0.34 7.01
N SER A 136 -22.02 0.28 8.16
CA SER A 136 -22.04 -0.43 9.44
C SER A 136 -23.48 -0.62 9.90
N LEU A 137 -23.78 -1.68 10.66
CA LEU A 137 -25.13 -2.09 11.06
C LEU A 137 -26.00 -0.95 11.60
N LEU A 138 -25.39 0.02 12.30
CA LEU A 138 -26.07 1.16 12.92
C LEU A 138 -25.73 2.53 12.29
N SER A 139 -24.88 2.57 11.25
CA SER A 139 -24.44 3.84 10.65
C SER A 139 -25.08 4.10 9.29
N LYS A 140 -25.19 5.38 8.92
CA LYS A 140 -25.44 5.76 7.53
C LYS A 140 -24.31 5.22 6.64
N ALA A 141 -24.65 4.89 5.40
CA ALA A 141 -23.68 4.40 4.44
C ALA A 141 -22.69 5.53 4.08
N LYS A 142 -21.39 5.24 4.11
CA LYS A 142 -20.32 6.15 3.72
C LYS A 142 -19.75 5.72 2.39
N THR A 143 -19.48 6.67 1.52
CA THR A 143 -18.80 6.44 0.24
C THR A 143 -17.41 5.85 0.48
N ALA A 144 -17.03 4.87 -0.32
CA ALA A 144 -15.67 4.34 -0.28
C ALA A 144 -14.68 5.36 -0.84
N ALA A 145 -13.44 5.34 -0.37
CA ALA A 145 -12.41 6.23 -0.87
C ALA A 145 -12.12 5.99 -2.37
N GLY A 146 -11.76 7.04 -3.10
CA GLY A 146 -11.46 6.99 -4.54
C GLY A 146 -12.69 6.90 -5.45
N GLN A 147 -13.90 7.05 -4.91
CA GLN A 147 -15.16 7.07 -5.66
C GLN A 147 -15.47 8.50 -6.16
N LYS A 148 -14.57 9.10 -6.94
CA LYS A 148 -14.85 10.38 -7.60
C LYS A 148 -15.86 10.16 -8.72
N PHE A 149 -17.05 10.73 -8.60
CA PHE A 149 -17.93 10.86 -9.75
C PHE A 149 -17.47 12.05 -10.60
N LEU A 150 -17.33 11.81 -11.91
CA LEU A 150 -17.42 12.85 -12.93
C LEU A 150 -18.87 13.36 -12.90
N THR A 151 -19.15 14.37 -12.09
CA THR A 151 -20.45 15.09 -12.15
C THR A 151 -20.53 16.04 -13.34
N ASP A 152 -19.49 16.14 -14.18
CA ASP A 152 -19.54 16.89 -15.43
C ASP A 152 -19.64 15.95 -16.62
N SER A 153 -20.85 15.75 -17.10
CA SER A 153 -21.23 16.05 -18.49
C SER A 153 -22.72 15.77 -18.67
N ASN A 154 -23.40 16.74 -19.26
CA ASN A 154 -24.74 16.60 -19.83
C ASN A 154 -24.74 15.53 -20.94
N ASP A 155 -24.64 14.25 -20.61
CA ASP A 155 -24.61 13.19 -21.61
C ASP A 155 -25.97 12.52 -21.73
N THR A 156 -26.52 12.68 -22.92
CA THR A 156 -27.87 12.28 -23.32
C THR A 156 -27.88 10.82 -23.78
N ASP A 157 -26.76 10.10 -23.64
CA ASP A 157 -26.61 8.73 -24.10
C ASP A 157 -26.46 7.77 -22.92
N ARG A 158 -27.58 7.15 -22.54
CA ARG A 158 -27.59 5.97 -21.65
C ARG A 158 -26.86 4.84 -22.37
N GLN A 159 -25.55 4.71 -22.14
CA GLN A 159 -24.80 3.52 -22.53
C GLN A 159 -25.47 2.30 -21.87
N LYS A 160 -26.14 1.48 -22.69
CA LYS A 160 -26.73 0.21 -22.26
C LYS A 160 -25.60 -0.79 -22.05
N ALA A 161 -25.70 -1.56 -20.96
CA ALA A 161 -24.80 -2.67 -20.72
C ALA A 161 -24.85 -3.64 -21.91
N LEU A 162 -23.72 -3.87 -22.55
CA LEU A 162 -23.59 -4.90 -23.58
C LEU A 162 -23.27 -6.24 -22.90
N PRO A 163 -23.99 -7.32 -23.22
CA PRO A 163 -23.63 -8.65 -22.77
C PRO A 163 -22.36 -9.14 -23.46
N PHE A 164 -21.65 -10.05 -22.80
CA PHE A 164 -20.45 -10.73 -23.31
C PHE A 164 -20.80 -11.75 -24.39
#